data_AF-A0A3D4N9E5-F1
#
_entry.id   AF-A0A3D4N9E5-F1
#
_cell.length_a   1.000
_cell.length_b   1.000
_cell.length_c   1.000
_cell.angle_alpha   90.00
_cell.angle_beta   90.00
_cell.angle_gamma   90.00
#
_symmetry.space_group_name_H-M   'P 1'
#
loop_
_entity.id
_entity.type
_entity.pdbx_description
1 polymer ?
#
loop_
_entity_poly.entity_id
_entity_poly.type
_entity_poly.pdbx_seq_one_letter_code
_entity_poly.pdbx_strand_id
1 'polypeptide(L)'
;MILPTKNLDQSRAIIIVGGEILALLQSPKTNSKLWDDYKEFRLKQEYSSVSYDWFVLALDFLFLIGTILYDDGKIIRVKKR
;
A
#
# COMPACT_ATOMS: atom_id res chain seq x y z
N MET A 1 8.97 -6.52 7.25
CA MET A 1 8.37 -7.14 8.45
C MET A 1 6.97 -6.61 8.62
N ILE A 2 6.02 -7.47 9.01
CA ILE A 2 4.60 -7.08 9.13
C ILE A 2 4.45 -5.95 10.17
N LEU A 3 5.13 -6.11 11.31
CA LEU A 3 5.26 -5.11 12.36
C LEU A 3 6.63 -4.42 12.29
N PRO A 4 6.77 -3.20 12.85
CA PRO A 4 8.06 -2.56 12.98
C PRO A 4 9.01 -3.41 13.84
N THR A 5 10.29 -3.42 13.49
CA THR A 5 11.33 -4.05 14.31
C THR A 5 12.47 -3.09 14.57
N LYS A 6 13.29 -3.41 15.59
CA LYS A 6 14.37 -2.54 16.08
C LYS A 6 15.29 -1.95 15.00
N ASN A 7 15.46 -2.63 13.86
CA ASN A 7 16.38 -2.21 12.79
C ASN A 7 15.68 -1.71 11.51
N LEU A 8 14.34 -1.66 11.49
CA LEU A 8 13.56 -1.16 10.38
C LEU A 8 12.86 0.14 10.79
N ASP A 9 13.02 1.17 9.97
CA ASP A 9 12.25 2.41 10.08
C ASP A 9 10.75 2.06 10.22
N GLN A 10 10.13 2.56 11.29
CA GLN A 10 8.73 2.28 11.62
C GLN A 10 7.80 2.64 10.45
N SER A 11 8.10 3.70 9.70
CA SER A 11 7.33 4.13 8.54
C SER A 11 7.26 3.07 7.43
N ARG A 12 8.17 2.09 7.42
CA ARG A 12 8.26 1.02 6.42
C ARG A 12 7.59 -0.28 6.86
N ALA A 13 6.97 -0.38 8.03
CA ALA A 13 6.24 -1.59 8.39
C ALA A 13 5.13 -1.87 7.36
N ILE A 14 4.93 -3.15 6.97
CA ILE A 14 3.97 -3.51 5.91
C ILE A 14 2.55 -3.09 6.29
N ILE A 15 2.19 -3.17 7.57
CA ILE A 15 0.87 -2.71 8.04
C ILE A 15 0.65 -1.20 7.87
N ILE A 16 1.72 -0.39 8.04
CA ILE A 16 1.67 1.06 7.85
C ILE A 16 1.57 1.35 6.35
N VAL A 17 2.48 0.78 5.55
CA VAL A 17 2.47 0.90 4.08
C VAL A 17 1.12 0.48 3.50
N GLY A 18 0.59 -0.67 3.92
CA GLY A 18 -0.71 -1.18 3.49
C GLY A 18 -1.86 -0.25 3.89
N GLY A 19 -1.82 0.32 5.09
CA GLY A 19 -2.81 1.31 5.53
C GLY A 19 -2.82 2.57 4.67
N GLU A 20 -1.64 3.09 4.32
CA GLU A 20 -1.48 4.24 3.42
C GLU A 20 -2.00 3.94 2.01
N ILE A 21 -1.62 2.79 1.45
CA ILE A 21 -2.11 2.34 0.13
C ILE A 21 -3.64 2.21 0.14
N LEU A 22 -4.20 1.62 1.20
CA LEU A 22 -5.65 1.43 1.33
C LEU A 22 -6.39 2.77 1.47
N ALA A 23 -5.78 3.77 2.10
CA ALA A 23 -6.31 5.13 2.19
C ALA A 23 -6.32 5.85 0.82
N LEU A 24 -5.34 5.56 -0.03
CA LEU A 24 -5.25 6.08 -1.40
C LEU A 24 -6.21 5.39 -2.39
N LEU A 25 -6.70 4.20 -2.06
CA LEU A 25 -7.69 3.43 -2.84
C LEU A 25 -9.13 3.88 -2.55
N GLN A 26 -9.43 5.16 -2.80
CA GLN A 26 -10.80 5.69 -2.77
C GLN A 26 -11.61 5.35 -4.02
N SER A 27 -10.93 5.03 -5.12
CA SER A 27 -11.48 4.55 -6.39
C SER A 27 -10.58 3.43 -6.96
N PRO A 28 -11.11 2.57 -7.84
CA PRO A 28 -10.29 1.59 -8.56
C PRO A 28 -9.13 2.26 -9.31
N LYS A 29 -7.92 1.74 -9.13
CA LYS A 29 -6.71 2.29 -9.77
C LYS A 29 -5.89 1.18 -10.41
N THR A 30 -5.26 1.48 -11.54
CA THR A 30 -4.20 0.59 -12.05
C THR A 30 -3.04 0.56 -11.06
N ASN A 31 -2.27 -0.52 -11.09
CA ASN A 31 -1.08 -0.67 -10.26
C ASN A 31 -0.11 0.52 -10.43
N SER A 32 0.17 0.93 -11.67
CA SER A 32 1.07 2.06 -11.96
C SER A 32 0.56 3.38 -11.38
N LYS A 33 -0.75 3.67 -11.55
CA LYS A 33 -1.34 4.90 -11.01
C LYS A 33 -1.32 4.93 -9.48
N LEU A 34 -1.60 3.80 -8.84
CA LEU A 34 -1.56 3.67 -7.39
C LEU A 34 -0.14 3.84 -6.85
N TRP A 35 0.85 3.29 -7.56
CA TRP A 35 2.27 3.45 -7.22
C TRP A 35 2.72 4.92 -7.31
N ASP A 36 2.32 5.63 -8.36
CA ASP A 36 2.64 7.05 -8.53
C ASP A 36 1.99 7.90 -7.42
N ASP A 37 0.71 7.68 -7.13
CA ASP A 37 -0.01 8.35 -6.04
C ASP A 37 0.65 8.10 -4.67
N TYR A 38 1.10 6.87 -4.45
CA TYR A 38 1.76 6.48 -3.21
C TYR A 38 3.12 7.16 -3.02
N LYS A 39 3.93 7.25 -4.09
CA LYS A 39 5.21 7.99 -4.05
C LYS A 39 4.99 9.47 -3.73
N GLU A 40 4.01 10.11 -4.39
CA GLU A 40 3.67 11.50 -4.12
C GLU A 40 3.17 11.73 -2.70
N PHE A 41 2.33 10.81 -2.20
CA PHE A 41 1.84 10.85 -0.83
C PHE A 41 2.98 10.79 0.18
N ARG A 42 3.90 9.83 0.03
CA ARG A 42 5.06 9.67 0.92
C ARG A 42 5.99 10.88 0.88
N LEU A 43 6.22 11.44 -0.30
CA LEU A 43 7.03 12.64 -0.48
C LEU A 43 6.42 13.84 0.28
N LYS A 44 5.10 14.03 0.18
CA LYS A 44 4.38 15.10 0.89
C LYS A 44 4.40 14.94 2.42
N GLN A 45 4.46 13.71 2.91
CA GLN A 45 4.52 13.43 4.35
C GLN A 45 5.95 13.39 4.91
N GLU A 46 6.96 13.66 4.07
CA GLU A 46 8.39 13.55 4.43
C GLU A 46 8.76 12.16 4.98
N TYR A 47 8.03 11.13 4.51
CA TYR A 47 8.26 9.75 4.92
C TYR A 47 9.37 9.11 4.09
N SER A 48 10.09 8.19 4.72
CA SER A 48 11.13 7.40 4.07
C SER A 48 10.60 6.70 2.81
N SER A 49 11.36 6.81 1.73
CA SER A 49 11.03 6.13 0.48
C SER A 49 10.92 4.62 0.68
N VAL A 50 10.04 4.01 -0.09
CA VAL A 50 9.78 2.56 -0.07
C VAL A 50 10.09 2.03 -1.46
N SER A 51 10.67 0.84 -1.57
CA SER A 51 10.94 0.22 -2.87
C SER A 51 9.65 -0.31 -3.49
N TYR A 52 9.66 -0.50 -4.81
CA TYR A 52 8.50 -1.06 -5.50
C TYR A 52 8.15 -2.48 -5.01
N ASP A 53 9.15 -3.33 -4.74
CA ASP A 53 8.92 -4.68 -4.21
C ASP A 53 8.20 -4.66 -2.86
N TRP A 54 8.47 -3.65 -2.03
CA TRP A 54 7.83 -3.51 -0.72
C TRP A 54 6.39 -3.00 -0.84
N PHE A 55 6.11 -2.19 -1.86
CA PHE A 55 4.76 -1.81 -2.22
C PHE A 55 3.96 -3.02 -2.72
N VAL A 56 4.54 -3.86 -3.59
CA VAL A 56 3.91 -5.11 -4.04
C VAL A 56 3.64 -6.05 -2.85
N LEU A 57 4.61 -6.21 -1.95
CA LEU A 57 4.43 -7.02 -0.75
C LEU A 57 3.30 -6.51 0.16
N ALA A 58 3.10 -5.19 0.22
CA ALA A 58 1.97 -4.61 0.93
C ALA A 58 0.63 -4.84 0.22
N LEU A 59 0.61 -4.84 -1.12
CA LEU A 59 -0.57 -5.25 -1.89
C LEU A 59 -0.91 -6.73 -1.66
N ASP A 60 0.09 -7.61 -1.69
CA ASP A 60 -0.10 -9.04 -1.38
C ASP A 60 -0.67 -9.23 0.02
N PHE A 61 -0.12 -8.52 1.00
CA PHE A 61 -0.66 -8.52 2.36
C PHE A 61 -2.13 -8.07 2.40
N LEU A 62 -2.47 -6.94 1.79
CA LEU A 62 -3.83 -6.41 1.73
C LEU A 62 -4.81 -7.38 1.03
N PHE A 63 -4.35 -8.05 -0.02
CA PHE A 63 -5.11 -9.06 -0.76
C PHE A 63 -5.35 -10.31 0.10
N LEU A 64 -4.31 -10.82 0.77
CA LEU A 64 -4.39 -11.99 1.65
C LEU A 64 -5.36 -11.77 2.83
N ILE A 65 -5.46 -10.55 3.35
CA ILE A 65 -6.43 -10.20 4.41
C ILE A 65 -7.81 -9.79 3.88
N GLY A 66 -8.04 -9.90 2.56
CA GLY A 66 -9.34 -9.67 1.92
C GLY A 66 -9.78 -8.21 1.88
N THR A 67 -8.84 -7.25 1.91
CA THR A 67 -9.17 -5.81 1.90
C THR A 67 -9.15 -5.18 0.51
N ILE A 68 -8.46 -5.82 -0.44
CA ILE A 68 -8.42 -5.42 -1.84
C ILE A 68 -8.66 -6.62 -2.77
N LEU A 69 -9.07 -6.33 -3.99
CA LEU A 69 -9.21 -7.27 -5.09
C LEU A 69 -8.46 -6.73 -6.31
N TYR A 70 -8.07 -7.63 -7.20
CA TYR A 70 -7.54 -7.28 -8.51
C TYR A 70 -8.54 -7.74 -9.58
N ASP A 71 -9.03 -6.79 -10.36
CA ASP A 71 -10.04 -7.01 -11.40
C ASP A 71 -9.77 -6.09 -12.59
N ASP A 72 -9.77 -6.64 -13.79
CA ASP A 72 -9.55 -5.92 -15.05
C ASP A 72 -8.39 -4.89 -15.01
N GLY A 73 -7.22 -5.32 -14.54
CA GLY A 73 -6.03 -4.46 -14.47
C GLY A 73 -6.04 -3.42 -13.34
N LYS A 74 -7.05 -3.44 -12.47
CA LYS A 74 -7.27 -2.46 -11.41
C LYS A 74 -7.30 -3.11 -10.04
N ILE A 75 -6.74 -2.39 -9.08
CA ILE A 75 -6.83 -2.70 -7.67
C ILE A 75 -8.07 -2.00 -7.12
N ILE A 76 -8.94 -2.78 -6.49
CA ILE A 76 -10.25 -2.35 -5.97
C ILE A 76 -10.28 -2.58 -4.47
N ARG A 77 -10.69 -1.56 -3.70
CA ARG A 77 -10.93 -1.71 -2.27
C ARG A 77 -12.24 -2.45 -2.02
N VAL A 78 -12.20 -3.49 -1.20
CA VAL A 78 -13.40 -4.21 -0.77
C VAL A 78 -14.18 -3.32 0.19
N LYS A 79 -15.44 -2.99 -0.14
CA LYS A 79 -16.35 -2.34 0.81
C LYS A 79 -16.83 -3.40 1.80
N LYS A 80 -16.55 -3.21 3.10
CA LYS A 80 -17.19 -4.02 4.15
C LYS A 80 -18.71 -3.75 4.10
N ARG A 81 -19.49 -4.84 4.07
CA ARG A 81 -20.93 -4.82 4.32
C ARG A 81 -21.20 -4.56 5.80
#